data_AF-A0A8B8PR09-F1
#
_entry.id   AF-A0A8B8PR09-F1
#
_cell.length_a   1.000
_cell.length_b   1.000
_cell.length_c   1.000
_cell.angle_alpha   90.00
_cell.angle_beta   90.00
_cell.angle_gamma   90.00
#
_symmetry.space_group_name_H-M   'P 1'
#
loop_
_entity.id
_entity.type
_entity.pdbx_description
1 polymer ?
#
loop_
_entity_poly.entity_id
_entity_poly.type
_entity_poly.pdbx_seq_one_letter_code
_entity_poly.pdbx_strand_id
1 'polypeptide(L)'
;MALTQAHYPMWHPVLPVGVSSIDGNIVKLENGEEYEGEAIKSTIMTSAKQLNIVQNLVLDKRLQPADVFAIGAGHVDPGKAVDPGLVYDIQLNDYIPYLCGLGYTNKQVAVIAHKRVKCSRRVPEGELNYPSFSFTLGPA
;
A
#
# COMPACT_ATOMS: atom_id res chain seq x y z
N MET A 1 -8.34 36.08 -42.17
CA MET A 1 -7.95 36.28 -40.76
C MET A 1 -8.12 34.93 -40.08
N ALA A 2 -7.07 34.13 -40.09
CA ALA A 2 -7.02 32.83 -39.41
C ALA A 2 -6.27 33.08 -38.10
N LEU A 3 -6.89 32.77 -36.96
CA LEU A 3 -6.17 32.72 -35.70
C LEU A 3 -5.56 31.32 -35.58
N THR A 4 -4.25 31.35 -35.39
CA THR A 4 -3.31 30.24 -35.42
C THR A 4 -3.56 29.23 -34.31
N GLN A 5 -3.45 27.96 -34.70
CA GLN A 5 -3.46 26.77 -33.88
C GLN A 5 -2.24 26.75 -32.94
N ALA A 6 -2.46 26.85 -31.63
CA ALA A 6 -1.43 26.57 -30.64
C ALA A 6 -1.31 25.05 -30.44
N HIS A 7 -0.16 24.51 -30.82
CA HIS A 7 0.30 23.18 -30.45
C HIS A 7 0.43 23.08 -28.93
N TYR A 8 -0.42 22.24 -28.31
CA TYR A 8 -0.10 21.63 -27.01
C TYR A 8 -0.09 20.10 -27.23
N PRO A 9 1.01 19.40 -26.88
CA PRO A 9 1.08 17.97 -27.06
C PRO A 9 0.21 17.28 -26.00
N MET A 10 -0.73 16.46 -26.47
CA MET A 10 -1.34 15.32 -25.77
C MET A 10 -1.52 15.44 -24.26
N TRP A 11 -2.56 16.17 -23.83
CA TRP A 11 -3.32 15.72 -22.67
C TRP A 11 -4.32 14.67 -23.16
N HIS A 12 -3.96 13.39 -23.09
CA HIS A 12 -5.02 12.40 -22.86
C HIS A 12 -5.42 12.58 -21.39
N PRO A 13 -6.69 12.88 -21.08
CA PRO A 13 -7.16 12.75 -19.70
C PRO A 13 -6.98 11.28 -19.34
N VAL A 14 -5.99 10.98 -18.51
CA VAL A 14 -6.03 9.76 -17.72
C VAL A 14 -7.21 9.98 -16.79
N LEU A 15 -8.39 9.50 -17.20
CA LEU A 15 -9.54 9.48 -16.31
C LEU A 15 -9.08 8.77 -15.04
N PRO A 16 -9.37 9.29 -13.83
CA PRO A 16 -9.17 8.51 -12.62
C PRO A 16 -9.97 7.23 -12.82
N VAL A 17 -9.28 6.10 -12.98
CA VAL A 17 -9.96 4.82 -13.23
C VAL A 17 -10.71 4.50 -11.94
N GLY A 18 -12.04 4.55 -12.00
CA GLY A 18 -12.88 4.26 -10.86
C GLY A 18 -12.81 2.79 -10.48
N VAL A 19 -13.22 2.47 -9.25
CA VAL A 19 -13.48 1.08 -8.86
C VAL A 19 -14.88 0.71 -9.36
N SER A 20 -14.95 -0.31 -10.22
CA SER A 20 -16.21 -0.84 -10.74
C SER A 20 -16.86 -1.88 -9.82
N SER A 21 -16.06 -2.73 -9.17
CA SER A 21 -16.53 -3.78 -8.26
C SER A 21 -15.44 -4.20 -7.28
N ILE A 22 -15.84 -4.75 -6.13
CA ILE A 22 -14.97 -5.38 -5.15
C ILE A 22 -15.53 -6.77 -4.86
N ASP A 23 -14.72 -7.82 -5.04
CA ASP A 23 -15.06 -9.21 -4.73
C ASP A 23 -13.95 -9.85 -3.90
N GLY A 24 -14.22 -10.09 -2.62
CA GLY A 24 -13.21 -10.58 -1.68
C GLY A 24 -12.02 -9.62 -1.55
N ASN A 25 -10.82 -10.10 -1.90
CA ASN A 25 -9.60 -9.28 -1.96
C ASN A 25 -9.33 -8.69 -3.36
N ILE A 26 -10.20 -8.92 -4.35
CA ILE A 26 -10.03 -8.41 -5.71
C ILE A 26 -10.81 -7.11 -5.88
N VAL A 27 -10.13 -6.10 -6.43
CA VAL A 27 -10.72 -4.82 -6.83
C VAL A 27 -10.65 -4.73 -8.33
N LYS A 28 -11.81 -4.56 -8.97
CA LYS A 28 -11.93 -4.40 -10.40
C LYS A 28 -12.08 -2.92 -10.75
N LEU A 29 -11.23 -2.43 -11.62
CA LEU A 29 -11.27 -1.07 -12.13
C LEU A 29 -12.22 -0.94 -13.33
N GLU A 30 -12.72 0.27 -13.60
CA GLU A 30 -13.64 0.55 -14.72
C GLU A 30 -13.04 0.26 -16.10
N ASN A 31 -11.70 0.26 -16.22
CA ASN A 31 -11.00 -0.16 -17.44
C ASN A 31 -10.91 -1.69 -17.62
N GLY A 32 -11.41 -2.47 -16.65
CA GLY A 32 -11.41 -3.94 -16.65
C GLY A 32 -10.23 -4.60 -15.95
N GLU A 33 -9.24 -3.83 -15.47
CA GLU A 33 -8.10 -4.37 -14.72
C GLU A 33 -8.52 -4.84 -13.32
N GLU A 34 -7.87 -5.89 -12.82
CA GLU A 34 -8.15 -6.48 -11.51
C GLU A 34 -6.87 -6.50 -10.67
N TYR A 35 -7.00 -6.05 -9.43
CA TYR A 35 -5.89 -5.98 -8.48
C TYR A 35 -6.25 -6.66 -7.17
N GLU A 36 -5.30 -7.35 -6.56
CA GLU A 36 -5.43 -7.74 -5.15
C GLU A 36 -5.35 -6.51 -4.24
N GLY A 37 -6.11 -6.51 -3.15
CA GLY A 37 -6.18 -5.38 -2.21
C GLY A 37 -4.83 -5.04 -1.57
N GLU A 38 -3.95 -6.03 -1.43
CA GLU A 38 -2.59 -5.83 -0.93
C GLU A 38 -1.69 -5.15 -1.96
N ALA A 39 -1.87 -5.44 -3.25
CA ALA A 39 -1.20 -4.73 -4.32
C ALA A 39 -1.60 -3.24 -4.32
N ILE A 40 -2.90 -2.94 -4.19
CA ILE A 40 -3.40 -1.55 -4.07
C ILE A 40 -2.80 -0.84 -2.87
N LYS A 41 -2.76 -1.51 -1.71
CA LYS A 41 -2.13 -0.95 -0.52
C LYS A 41 -0.65 -0.63 -0.76
N SER A 42 0.07 -1.53 -1.43
CA SER A 42 1.46 -1.25 -1.80
C SER A 42 1.58 -0.05 -2.73
N THR A 43 0.73 0.08 -3.76
CA THR A 43 0.84 1.21 -4.71
C THR A 43 0.65 2.54 -3.99
N ILE A 44 -0.32 2.61 -3.07
CA ILE A 44 -0.59 3.80 -2.24
C ILE A 44 0.61 4.11 -1.33
N MET A 45 1.17 3.10 -0.66
CA MET A 45 2.28 3.31 0.28
C MET A 45 3.58 3.71 -0.43
N THR A 46 3.97 3.03 -1.51
CA THR A 46 5.26 3.30 -2.19
C THR A 46 5.26 4.60 -2.98
N SER A 47 4.09 5.11 -3.34
CA SER A 47 3.92 6.40 -4.05
C SER A 47 3.70 7.61 -3.13
N ALA A 48 3.47 7.38 -1.83
CA ALA A 48 3.18 8.44 -0.87
C ALA A 48 4.34 9.43 -0.70
N LYS A 49 4.00 10.66 -0.30
CA LYS A 49 4.94 11.77 -0.10
C LYS A 49 5.02 12.17 1.37
N GLN A 50 6.24 12.47 1.84
CA GLN A 50 6.48 13.05 3.16
C GLN A 50 6.16 14.55 3.23
N LEU A 51 5.90 15.16 2.07
CA LEU A 51 5.66 16.59 1.93
C LEU A 51 4.18 16.90 1.73
N ASN A 52 3.75 18.02 2.29
CA ASN A 52 2.44 18.61 2.03
C ASN A 52 2.41 19.37 0.69
N ILE A 53 1.25 19.96 0.38
CA ILE A 53 1.01 20.68 -0.88
C ILE A 53 1.92 21.89 -1.10
N VAL A 54 2.50 22.48 -0.04
CA VAL A 54 3.43 23.61 -0.12
C VAL A 54 4.90 23.17 -0.01
N GLN A 55 5.19 21.88 -0.22
CA GLN A 55 6.55 21.30 -0.20
C GLN A 55 7.26 21.33 1.16
N ASN A 56 6.49 21.45 2.26
CA ASN A 56 7.02 21.31 3.63
C ASN A 56 6.72 19.92 4.18
N LEU A 57 7.47 19.46 5.19
CA LEU A 57 7.15 18.24 5.92
C LEU A 57 5.71 18.30 6.45
N VAL A 58 5.00 17.17 6.37
CA VAL A 58 3.69 17.03 7.02
C VAL A 58 3.88 17.21 8.53
N LEU A 59 2.98 17.95 9.16
CA LEU A 59 3.02 18.22 10.60
C LEU A 59 2.03 17.33 11.35
N ASP A 60 2.41 16.93 12.55
CA ASP A 60 1.53 16.24 13.49
C ASP A 60 0.56 17.23 14.19
N LYS A 61 -0.29 16.71 15.08
CA LYS A 61 -1.22 17.52 15.87
C LYS A 61 -0.55 18.54 16.81
N ARG A 62 0.76 18.42 17.05
CA ARG A 62 1.58 19.32 17.88
C ARG A 62 2.33 20.34 17.02
N LEU A 63 2.04 20.40 15.72
CA LEU A 63 2.71 21.26 14.75
C LEU A 63 4.22 20.96 14.63
N GLN A 64 4.63 19.73 14.90
CA GLN A 64 6.00 19.25 14.68
C GLN A 64 6.05 18.36 13.43
N PRO A 65 7.21 18.22 12.76
CA PRO A 65 7.37 17.26 11.67
C PRO A 65 6.86 15.87 12.10
N ALA A 66 5.94 15.32 11.32
CA ALA A 66 5.32 14.03 11.60
C ALA A 66 6.33 12.90 11.40
N ASP A 67 6.39 11.98 12.37
CA ASP A 67 7.18 10.77 12.24
C ASP A 67 6.41 9.65 11.51
N VAL A 68 7.09 8.53 11.28
CA VAL A 68 6.51 7.35 10.62
C VAL A 68 5.34 6.73 11.39
N PHE A 69 5.21 6.97 12.70
CA PHE A 69 4.07 6.49 13.48
C PHE A 69 2.85 7.40 13.34
N ALA A 70 3.06 8.68 12.99
CA ALA A 70 2.00 9.63 12.74
C ALA A 70 1.42 9.53 11.31
N ILE A 71 2.26 9.30 10.29
CA ILE A 71 1.84 9.35 8.87
C ILE A 71 2.17 8.10 8.06
N GLY A 72 2.82 7.09 8.66
CA GLY A 72 3.22 5.87 7.94
C GLY A 72 4.13 6.19 6.76
N ALA A 73 3.72 5.77 5.57
CA ALA A 73 4.45 6.04 4.32
C ALA A 73 4.36 7.51 3.85
N GLY A 74 3.42 8.29 4.37
CA GLY A 74 3.22 9.70 4.05
C GLY A 74 1.83 10.02 3.51
N HIS A 75 1.69 11.21 2.92
CA HIS A 75 0.48 11.68 2.27
C HIS A 75 0.28 10.98 0.91
N VAL A 76 -0.93 10.49 0.64
CA VAL A 76 -1.26 9.78 -0.59
C VAL A 76 -1.06 10.68 -1.81
N ASP A 77 -0.46 10.13 -2.87
CA ASP A 77 -0.39 10.74 -4.20
C ASP A 77 -1.14 9.85 -5.22
N PRO A 78 -2.44 10.11 -5.45
CA PRO A 78 -3.24 9.28 -6.37
C PRO A 78 -2.67 9.24 -7.79
N GLY A 79 -2.04 10.34 -8.25
CA GLY A 79 -1.48 10.40 -9.60
C GLY A 79 -0.29 9.47 -9.76
N LYS A 80 0.53 9.30 -8.72
CA LYS A 80 1.64 8.34 -8.72
C LYS A 80 1.24 6.92 -8.33
N ALA A 81 0.14 6.74 -7.61
CA ALA A 81 -0.34 5.41 -7.22
C ALA A 81 -0.86 4.57 -8.40
N VAL A 82 -1.23 5.21 -9.51
CA VAL A 82 -1.65 4.54 -10.77
C VAL A 82 -0.49 3.80 -11.43
N ASP A 83 0.71 4.38 -11.38
CA ASP A 83 1.94 3.76 -11.89
C ASP A 83 3.07 3.89 -10.84
N PRO A 84 3.07 3.00 -9.83
CA PRO A 84 4.03 3.07 -8.72
C PRO A 84 5.42 2.53 -9.11
N GLY A 85 5.59 1.99 -10.32
CA GLY A 85 6.78 1.27 -10.79
C GLY A 85 6.97 -0.12 -10.17
N LEU A 86 6.90 -0.24 -8.85
CA LEU A 86 7.02 -1.51 -8.11
C LEU A 86 5.87 -1.69 -7.10
N VAL A 87 5.43 -2.93 -6.95
CA VAL A 87 4.39 -3.36 -6.01
C VAL A 87 4.91 -4.49 -5.15
N TYR A 88 4.71 -4.38 -3.84
CA TYR A 88 4.90 -5.45 -2.85
C TYR A 88 3.64 -6.31 -2.85
N ASP A 89 3.66 -7.36 -3.66
CA ASP A 89 2.54 -8.30 -3.75
C ASP A 89 2.57 -9.32 -2.61
N ILE A 90 1.42 -9.53 -1.97
CA ILE A 90 1.27 -10.48 -0.89
C ILE A 90 -0.16 -11.03 -0.86
N GLN A 91 -0.29 -12.35 -0.73
CA GLN A 91 -1.60 -12.98 -0.66
C GLN A 91 -2.03 -13.21 0.78
N LEU A 92 -3.34 -13.36 1.00
CA LEU A 92 -3.90 -13.65 2.33
C LEU A 92 -3.26 -14.90 2.98
N ASN A 93 -2.85 -15.88 2.17
CA ASN A 93 -2.19 -17.09 2.66
C ASN A 93 -0.76 -16.87 3.16
N ASP A 94 -0.08 -15.81 2.72
CA ASP A 94 1.27 -15.47 3.17
C ASP A 94 1.28 -14.87 4.58
N TYR A 95 0.14 -14.32 5.03
CA TYR A 95 -0.02 -13.88 6.41
C TYR A 95 -0.06 -15.04 7.41
N ILE A 96 -0.42 -16.26 6.99
CA ILE A 96 -0.45 -17.43 7.89
C ILE A 96 0.93 -17.76 8.47
N PRO A 97 1.97 -18.02 7.66
CA PRO A 97 3.31 -18.29 8.19
C PRO A 97 3.88 -17.09 8.96
N TYR A 98 3.47 -15.86 8.64
CA TYR A 98 3.85 -14.66 9.38
C TYR A 98 3.26 -14.64 10.79
N LEU A 99 1.94 -14.81 10.92
CA LEU A 99 1.28 -14.91 12.22
C LEU A 99 1.85 -16.07 13.05
N CYS A 100 2.12 -17.21 12.41
CA CYS A 100 2.79 -18.34 13.06
C CYS A 100 4.22 -18.01 13.54
N GLY A 101 4.96 -17.15 12.81
CA GLY A 101 6.30 -16.71 13.17
C GLY A 101 6.33 -15.68 14.30
N LEU A 102 5.28 -14.87 14.43
CA LEU A 102 5.04 -13.99 15.59
C LEU A 102 4.69 -14.76 16.89
N GLY A 103 4.60 -16.09 16.83
CA GLY A 103 4.32 -16.94 17.99
C GLY A 103 2.85 -17.25 18.23
N TYR A 104 1.95 -16.91 17.30
CA TYR A 104 0.54 -17.29 17.41
C TYR A 104 0.36 -18.81 17.30
N THR A 105 -0.56 -19.35 18.10
CA THR A 105 -0.91 -20.77 18.08
C THR A 105 -1.81 -21.10 16.88
N ASN A 106 -1.82 -22.37 16.47
CA ASN A 106 -2.73 -22.86 15.42
C ASN A 106 -4.20 -22.45 15.63
N LYS A 107 -4.66 -22.45 16.89
CA LYS A 107 -6.03 -22.06 17.23
C LYS A 107 -6.28 -20.57 17.01
N GLN A 108 -5.35 -19.70 17.42
CA GLN A 108 -5.47 -18.25 17.22
C GLN A 108 -5.44 -17.90 15.73
N VAL A 109 -4.51 -18.47 14.97
CA VAL A 109 -4.44 -18.23 13.52
C VAL A 109 -5.68 -18.78 12.81
N ALA A 110 -6.22 -19.93 13.24
CA ALA A 110 -7.45 -20.47 12.66
C ALA A 110 -8.68 -19.58 12.88
N VAL A 111 -8.75 -18.88 14.03
CA VAL A 111 -9.79 -17.88 14.30
C VAL A 111 -9.64 -16.68 13.37
N ILE A 112 -8.42 -16.15 13.21
CA ILE A 112 -8.15 -14.99 12.35
C ILE A 112 -8.39 -15.31 10.87
N ALA A 113 -7.87 -16.43 10.39
CA ALA A 113 -7.96 -16.82 8.98
C ALA A 113 -9.29 -17.48 8.59
N HIS A 114 -10.20 -17.65 9.56
CA HIS A 114 -11.50 -18.34 9.38
C HIS A 114 -11.40 -19.72 8.70
N LYS A 115 -10.28 -20.44 8.91
CA LYS A 115 -10.05 -21.79 8.37
C LYS A 115 -9.14 -22.60 9.28
N ARG A 116 -9.16 -23.92 9.13
CA ARG A 116 -8.22 -24.79 9.87
C ARG A 116 -6.79 -24.52 9.40
N VAL A 117 -5.93 -24.19 10.36
CA VAL A 117 -4.51 -23.89 10.12
C VAL A 117 -3.63 -24.80 10.96
N LYS A 118 -2.54 -25.26 10.35
CA LYS A 118 -1.41 -25.87 11.04
C LYS A 118 -0.17 -25.04 10.71
N CYS A 119 0.47 -24.46 11.72
CA CYS A 119 1.71 -23.70 11.57
C CYS A 119 2.89 -24.65 11.26
N SER A 120 2.96 -25.12 10.01
CA SER A 120 4.07 -25.91 9.46
C SER A 120 5.25 -25.03 9.05
N ARG A 121 4.97 -23.83 8.50
CA ARG A 121 5.94 -22.81 8.13
C ARG A 121 5.82 -21.61 9.07
N ARG A 122 6.95 -20.97 9.36
CA ARG A 122 7.07 -19.73 10.12
C ARG A 122 8.02 -18.81 9.37
N VAL A 123 7.65 -17.54 9.21
CA VAL A 123 8.57 -16.51 8.73
C VAL A 123 8.85 -15.50 9.85
N PRO A 124 10.10 -15.03 10.01
CA PRO A 124 10.40 -13.94 10.93
C PRO A 124 9.57 -12.68 10.65
N GLU A 125 9.41 -11.84 11.66
CA GLU A 125 8.66 -10.58 11.58
C GLU A 125 9.12 -9.71 10.40
N GLY A 126 10.44 -9.61 10.19
CA GLY A 126 11.04 -8.77 9.15
C GLY A 126 11.01 -9.34 7.73
N GLU A 127 10.48 -10.56 7.52
CA GLU A 127 10.47 -11.22 6.20
C GLU A 127 9.09 -11.19 5.51
N LEU A 128 8.11 -10.49 6.09
CA LEU A 128 6.85 -10.23 5.40
C LEU A 128 7.10 -9.31 4.20
N ASN A 129 6.56 -9.64 3.02
CA ASN A 129 6.65 -8.78 1.83
C ASN A 129 5.75 -7.55 1.96
N TYR A 130 6.06 -6.67 2.90
CA TYR A 130 5.26 -5.52 3.28
C TYR A 130 5.99 -4.22 2.93
N PRO A 131 5.30 -3.19 2.41
CA PRO A 131 5.91 -1.94 1.94
C PRO A 131 6.35 -1.00 3.08
N SER A 132 6.85 -1.55 4.18
CA SER A 132 7.49 -0.83 5.27
C SER A 132 8.36 -1.78 6.08
N PHE A 133 9.45 -1.28 6.67
CA PHE A 133 10.29 -2.03 7.59
C PHE A 133 10.28 -1.40 8.97
N SER A 134 10.47 -2.23 9.99
CA SER A 134 10.67 -1.82 11.38
C SER A 134 11.78 -2.68 11.97
N PHE A 135 12.65 -2.08 12.77
CA PHE A 135 13.66 -2.80 13.53
C PHE A 135 13.90 -2.09 14.85
N THR A 136 14.15 -2.87 15.91
CA THR A 136 14.57 -2.33 17.20
C THR A 136 16.09 -2.36 17.27
N LEU A 137 16.70 -1.23 17.60
CA LEU A 137 18.12 -1.18 17.92
C LEU A 137 18.31 -1.71 19.34
N GLY A 138 19.25 -2.65 19.51
CA GLY A 138 19.66 -3.11 20.83
C GLY A 138 20.29 -1.98 21.65
N PRO A 139 20.49 -2.19 22.96
CA PRO A 139 21.22 -1.24 23.78
C PRO A 139 22.60 -0.98 23.15
N ALA A 140 22.97 0.30 23.12
CA ALA A 140 24.27 0.78 22.64
C ALA A 140 25.40 0.36 23.60
#